data_AF-A0A941XV11-F1
#
_entry.id   AF-A0A941XV11-F1
#
_cell.length_a   1.000
_cell.length_b   1.000
_cell.length_c   1.000
_cell.angle_alpha   90.00
_cell.angle_beta   90.00
_cell.angle_gamma   90.00
#
_symmetry.space_group_name_H-M   'P 1'
#
loop_
_entity.id
_entity.type
_entity.pdbx_description
1 polymer ?
#
loop_
_entity_poly.entity_id
_entity_poly.type
_entity_poly.pdbx_seq_one_letter_code
_entity_poly.pdbx_strand_id
1 'polypeptide(L)'
;MKQNKLYAVLAAAGVLCLAAQLGDAALPGIFTAVSAFPFEQIGLGLRALSLSSSAGNAAALALYGMVCLLPACTLLLIRRRRGLCPEDALLPVLSAVLFPVLYWMINPGLLGAFLGSAEGQPFGKAVLGIIVYSVLLGYAVLRTLRRFFAADLPQLQKCLAVLLYALSVLFVCAAFGTCFGELVDSIAALREGNVGNEQGLALSYTFLVLRYIADALPYVLNVLVACAALTLLREQSLSRYSEAAVAAAKRLSRLCGRALAAGMLVNIAFNLLQLIFLPRLLTVDAVAELPLLSAAFVLSVLLLSQYIRENKRLKDENDSFI
;
A
#
# COMPACT_ATOMS: atom_id res chain seq x y z
N MET A 1 -4.31 18.43 8.38
CA MET A 1 -4.29 19.17 7.10
C MET A 1 -5.70 19.69 6.80
N LYS A 2 -5.88 20.89 6.18
CA LYS A 2 -7.24 21.36 5.78
C LYS A 2 -7.81 20.42 4.71
N GLN A 3 -9.11 20.11 4.76
CA GLN A 3 -9.76 19.14 3.85
C GLN A 3 -9.52 19.42 2.36
N ASN A 4 -9.53 20.69 1.94
CA ASN A 4 -9.27 21.05 0.54
C ASN A 4 -7.87 20.65 0.06
N LYS A 5 -6.87 20.72 0.95
CA LYS A 5 -5.50 20.27 0.63
C LYS A 5 -5.44 18.74 0.52
N LEU A 6 -6.23 18.02 1.33
CA LEU A 6 -6.33 16.56 1.22
C LEU A 6 -6.88 16.14 -0.14
N TYR A 7 -8.01 16.71 -0.56
CA TYR A 7 -8.58 16.39 -1.87
C TYR A 7 -7.64 16.73 -3.02
N ALA A 8 -6.89 17.84 -2.93
CA ALA A 8 -5.88 18.17 -3.94
C ALA A 8 -4.75 17.12 -4.02
N VAL A 9 -4.23 16.67 -2.87
CA VAL A 9 -3.19 15.61 -2.83
C VAL A 9 -3.74 14.29 -3.38
N LEU A 10 -4.96 13.92 -3.01
CA LEU A 10 -5.60 12.70 -3.51
C LEU A 10 -5.88 12.78 -5.01
N ALA A 11 -6.32 13.92 -5.52
CA ALA A 11 -6.50 14.14 -6.96
C ALA A 11 -5.17 14.05 -7.71
N ALA A 12 -4.11 14.68 -7.19
CA ALA A 12 -2.78 14.59 -7.78
C ALA A 12 -2.26 13.14 -7.78
N ALA A 13 -2.45 12.39 -6.69
CA ALA A 13 -2.11 10.96 -6.63
C ALA A 13 -2.87 10.15 -7.68
N GLY A 14 -4.18 10.39 -7.84
CA GLY A 14 -5.00 9.73 -8.85
C GLY A 14 -4.52 10.02 -10.28
N VAL A 15 -4.22 11.28 -10.58
CA VAL A 15 -3.67 11.68 -11.89
C VAL A 15 -2.31 11.02 -12.14
N LEU A 16 -1.44 10.98 -11.13
CA LEU A 16 -0.15 10.30 -11.24
C LEU A 16 -0.30 8.79 -11.48
N CYS A 17 -1.26 8.13 -10.81
CA CYS A 17 -1.55 6.72 -11.05
C CYS A 17 -2.04 6.46 -12.48
N LEU A 18 -2.99 7.27 -12.97
CA LEU A 18 -3.48 7.16 -14.35
C LEU A 18 -2.36 7.40 -15.37
N ALA A 19 -1.55 8.45 -15.15
CA ALA A 19 -0.42 8.76 -16.02
C ALA A 19 0.64 7.65 -16.01
N ALA A 20 0.89 7.03 -14.86
CA ALA A 20 1.81 5.90 -14.74
C ALA A 20 1.31 4.68 -15.51
N GLN A 21 0.01 4.34 -15.42
CA GLN A 21 -0.57 3.21 -16.15
C GLN A 21 -0.56 3.44 -17.67
N LEU A 22 -0.90 4.65 -18.13
CA LEU A 22 -0.81 5.00 -19.56
C LEU A 22 0.65 5.09 -20.05
N GLY A 23 1.57 5.36 -19.14
CA GLY A 23 3.01 5.49 -19.40
C GLY A 23 3.81 4.20 -19.18
N ASP A 24 3.21 3.09 -18.72
CA ASP A 24 3.93 1.86 -18.40
C ASP A 24 4.56 1.22 -19.66
N ALA A 25 3.94 1.46 -20.82
CA ALA A 25 4.52 1.16 -22.13
C ALA A 25 5.85 1.91 -22.40
N ALA A 26 6.13 3.00 -21.68
CA ALA A 26 7.33 3.82 -21.85
C ALA A 26 8.49 3.46 -20.90
N LEU A 27 8.24 2.76 -19.79
CA LEU A 27 9.27 2.45 -18.77
C LEU A 27 9.09 1.05 -18.14
N PRO A 28 9.25 -0.04 -18.92
CA PRO A 28 9.19 -1.39 -18.39
C PRO A 28 10.27 -1.60 -17.30
N GLY A 29 9.86 -2.13 -16.14
CA GLY A 29 10.81 -2.54 -15.08
C GLY A 29 11.07 -1.52 -13.97
N ILE A 30 10.24 -0.49 -13.79
CA ILE A 30 10.35 0.43 -12.64
C ILE A 30 10.30 -0.34 -11.32
N PHE A 31 9.39 -1.32 -11.18
CA PHE A 31 9.25 -2.09 -9.95
C PHE A 31 10.53 -2.87 -9.60
N THR A 32 11.15 -3.51 -10.59
CA THR A 32 12.40 -4.26 -10.38
C THR A 32 13.55 -3.32 -10.02
N ALA A 33 13.63 -2.17 -10.69
CA ALA A 33 14.63 -1.14 -10.38
C ALA A 33 14.46 -0.54 -8.97
N VAL A 34 13.23 -0.19 -8.57
CA VAL A 34 12.91 0.36 -7.24
C VAL A 34 13.21 -0.67 -6.15
N SER A 35 12.90 -1.95 -6.41
CA SER A 35 13.16 -3.04 -5.47
C SER A 35 14.66 -3.28 -5.26
N ALA A 36 15.47 -3.15 -6.31
CA ALA A 36 16.91 -3.35 -6.25
C ALA A 36 17.68 -2.10 -5.74
N PHE A 37 17.11 -0.91 -5.86
CA PHE A 37 17.67 0.33 -5.32
C PHE A 37 17.65 0.32 -3.78
N PRO A 38 18.64 0.91 -3.08
CA PRO A 38 19.93 1.41 -3.57
C PRO A 38 21.02 0.34 -3.65
N PHE A 39 20.69 -0.93 -3.36
CA PHE A 39 21.66 -2.01 -3.16
C PHE A 39 22.42 -2.36 -4.44
N GLU A 40 21.75 -2.28 -5.59
CA GLU A 40 22.41 -2.44 -6.89
C GLU A 40 23.46 -1.36 -7.14
N GLN A 41 23.14 -0.09 -6.85
CA GLN A 41 24.05 1.04 -7.06
C GLN A 41 25.27 0.94 -6.13
N ILE A 42 25.03 0.53 -4.89
CA ILE A 42 26.11 0.24 -3.93
C ILE A 42 26.99 -0.90 -4.45
N GLY A 43 26.38 -1.99 -4.93
CA GLY A 43 27.10 -3.14 -5.49
C GLY A 43 27.96 -2.78 -6.70
N LEU A 44 27.42 -2.00 -7.63
CA LEU A 44 28.15 -1.51 -8.81
C LEU A 44 29.33 -0.62 -8.42
N GLY A 45 29.14 0.31 -7.47
CA GLY A 45 30.20 1.19 -6.97
C GLY A 45 31.33 0.41 -6.28
N LEU A 46 30.97 -0.55 -5.42
CA LEU A 46 31.94 -1.42 -4.75
C LEU A 46 32.70 -2.31 -5.73
N ARG A 47 32.03 -2.83 -6.76
CA ARG A 47 32.66 -3.61 -7.84
C ARG A 47 33.67 -2.77 -8.61
N ALA A 48 33.28 -1.57 -9.04
CA ALA A 48 34.16 -0.66 -9.78
C ALA A 48 35.40 -0.30 -8.95
N LEU A 49 35.23 -0.04 -7.65
CA LEU A 49 36.33 0.23 -6.74
C LEU A 49 37.25 -0.98 -6.57
N SER A 50 36.68 -2.18 -6.44
CA SER A 50 37.43 -3.43 -6.28
C SER A 50 38.31 -3.76 -7.50
N LEU A 51 37.81 -3.49 -8.70
CA LEU A 51 38.53 -3.74 -9.96
C LEU A 51 39.56 -2.65 -10.32
N SER A 52 39.59 -1.54 -9.60
CA SER A 52 40.45 -0.40 -9.94
C SER A 52 41.94 -0.62 -9.62
N SER A 53 42.25 -1.22 -8.47
CA SER A 53 43.61 -1.42 -7.97
C SER A 53 43.60 -2.32 -6.72
N SER A 54 44.77 -2.76 -6.25
CA SER A 54 44.90 -3.49 -4.98
C SER A 54 44.43 -2.67 -3.78
N ALA A 55 44.78 -1.38 -3.73
CA ALA A 55 44.31 -0.44 -2.72
C ALA A 55 42.78 -0.22 -2.83
N GLY A 56 42.25 -0.12 -4.05
CA GLY A 56 40.82 -0.05 -4.32
C GLY A 56 40.08 -1.28 -3.84
N ASN A 57 40.63 -2.48 -4.04
CA ASN A 57 40.07 -3.72 -3.53
C ASN A 57 40.00 -3.76 -2.00
N ALA A 58 41.06 -3.33 -1.31
CA ALA A 58 41.06 -3.22 0.14
C ALA A 58 40.00 -2.20 0.62
N ALA A 59 39.89 -1.05 -0.05
CA ALA A 59 38.89 -0.04 0.26
C ALA A 59 37.45 -0.55 0.02
N ALA A 60 37.21 -1.27 -1.07
CA ALA A 60 35.91 -1.88 -1.37
C ALA A 60 35.50 -2.90 -0.29
N LEU A 61 36.43 -3.74 0.18
CA LEU A 61 36.18 -4.69 1.26
C LEU A 61 35.85 -3.98 2.58
N ALA A 62 36.59 -2.91 2.90
CA ALA A 62 36.34 -2.11 4.10
C ALA A 62 34.95 -1.44 4.06
N LEU A 63 34.59 -0.82 2.94
CA LEU A 63 33.27 -0.19 2.75
C LEU A 63 32.13 -1.21 2.76
N TYR A 64 32.31 -2.36 2.11
CA TYR A 64 31.37 -3.48 2.15
C TYR A 64 31.11 -3.92 3.60
N GLY A 65 32.16 -4.19 4.37
CA GLY A 65 32.04 -4.55 5.79
C GLY A 65 31.37 -3.45 6.62
N MET A 66 31.72 -2.19 6.38
CA MET A 66 31.14 -1.04 7.08
C MET A 66 29.63 -0.93 6.84
N VAL A 67 29.18 -1.04 5.58
CA VAL A 67 27.74 -0.97 5.23
C VAL A 67 26.98 -2.15 5.85
N CYS A 68 27.52 -3.37 5.75
CA CYS A 68 26.88 -4.56 6.32
C CYS A 68 26.81 -4.52 7.86
N LEU A 69 27.82 -3.98 8.54
CA LEU A 69 27.87 -3.90 10.00
C LEU A 69 27.15 -2.69 10.59
N LEU A 70 26.75 -1.72 9.77
CA LEU A 70 26.08 -0.50 10.23
C LEU A 70 24.84 -0.80 11.10
N PRO A 71 23.91 -1.69 10.73
CA PRO A 71 22.79 -2.05 11.59
C PRO A 71 23.21 -2.62 12.96
N ALA A 72 24.15 -3.55 13.01
CA ALA A 72 24.69 -4.08 14.26
C ALA A 72 25.37 -2.99 15.12
N CYS A 73 26.11 -2.06 14.50
CA CYS A 73 26.67 -0.90 15.18
C CYS A 73 25.57 0.00 15.78
N THR A 74 24.44 0.19 15.08
CA THR A 74 23.31 0.95 15.63
C THR A 74 22.69 0.27 16.85
N LEU A 75 22.67 -1.06 16.91
CA LEU A 75 22.23 -1.79 18.09
C LEU A 75 23.12 -1.46 19.31
N LEU A 76 24.45 -1.40 19.11
CA LEU A 76 25.38 -1.04 20.18
C LEU A 76 25.15 0.40 20.68
N LEU A 77 24.87 1.33 19.76
CA LEU A 77 24.53 2.71 20.10
C LEU A 77 23.20 2.81 20.87
N ILE A 78 22.20 2.03 20.46
CA ILE A 78 20.90 1.94 21.15
C ILE A 78 21.10 1.40 22.56
N ARG A 79 21.87 0.31 22.72
CA ARG A 79 22.17 -0.32 24.01
C ARG A 79 22.84 0.65 25.00
N ARG A 80 23.63 1.60 24.50
CA ARG A 80 24.27 2.65 25.33
C ARG A 80 23.28 3.72 25.81
N ARG A 81 22.17 3.94 25.09
CA ARG A 81 21.20 5.01 25.40
C ARG A 81 19.94 4.52 26.10
N ARG A 82 19.54 3.27 25.86
CA ARG A 82 18.33 2.66 26.44
C ARG A 82 18.45 1.13 26.52
N GLY A 83 17.56 0.52 27.31
CA GLY A 83 17.35 -0.92 27.30
C GLY A 83 16.95 -1.43 25.91
N LEU A 84 17.45 -2.62 25.58
CA LEU A 84 17.12 -3.31 24.32
C LEU A 84 15.69 -3.86 24.38
N CYS A 85 15.00 -3.76 23.26
CA CYS A 85 13.71 -4.36 23.05
C CYS A 85 13.86 -5.59 22.13
N PRO A 86 12.97 -6.60 22.20
CA PRO A 86 13.02 -7.76 21.33
C PRO A 86 13.05 -7.41 19.84
N GLU A 87 12.39 -6.35 19.39
CA GLU A 87 12.46 -5.94 17.98
C GLU A 87 13.85 -5.43 17.56
N ASP A 88 14.68 -4.95 18.50
CA ASP A 88 16.05 -4.51 18.19
C ASP A 88 16.93 -5.69 17.73
N ALA A 89 16.52 -6.94 17.97
CA ALA A 89 17.17 -8.14 17.44
C ALA A 89 17.11 -8.25 15.91
N LEU A 90 16.24 -7.50 15.22
CA LEU A 90 16.23 -7.44 13.76
C LEU A 90 17.40 -6.68 13.17
N LEU A 91 18.07 -5.82 13.95
CA LEU A 91 19.26 -5.09 13.48
C LEU A 91 20.46 -6.03 13.18
N PRO A 92 20.86 -6.97 14.05
CA PRO A 92 21.91 -7.93 13.71
C PRO A 92 21.48 -8.90 12.60
N VAL A 93 20.18 -9.25 12.51
CA VAL A 93 19.63 -10.02 11.39
C VAL A 93 19.81 -9.25 10.07
N LEU A 94 19.48 -7.95 10.06
CA LEU A 94 19.68 -7.08 8.91
C LEU A 94 21.15 -7.03 8.49
N SER A 95 22.08 -6.93 9.45
CA SER A 95 23.51 -7.04 9.16
C SER A 95 23.88 -8.37 8.51
N ALA A 96 23.41 -9.49 9.06
CA ALA A 96 23.68 -10.82 8.52
C ALA A 96 23.13 -11.01 7.10
N VAL A 97 21.96 -10.43 6.79
CA VAL A 97 21.33 -10.46 5.46
C VAL A 97 22.06 -9.55 4.45
N LEU A 98 22.55 -8.39 4.88
CA LEU A 98 23.26 -7.46 3.99
C LEU A 98 24.54 -8.06 3.39
N PHE A 99 25.24 -8.93 4.13
CA PHE A 99 26.46 -9.59 3.62
C PHE A 99 26.21 -10.35 2.31
N PRO A 100 25.37 -11.41 2.26
CA PRO A 100 25.12 -12.16 1.03
C PRO A 100 24.44 -11.31 -0.05
N VAL A 101 23.50 -10.44 0.32
CA VAL A 101 22.79 -9.57 -0.63
C VAL A 101 23.77 -8.67 -1.39
N LEU A 102 24.60 -7.91 -0.67
CA LEU A 102 25.55 -7.00 -1.32
C LEU A 102 26.65 -7.78 -2.05
N TYR A 103 27.06 -8.96 -1.56
CA TYR A 103 28.03 -9.80 -2.27
C TYR A 103 27.51 -10.23 -3.66
N TRP A 104 26.24 -10.64 -3.75
CA TRP A 104 25.60 -10.98 -5.03
C TRP A 104 25.37 -9.74 -5.92
N MET A 105 25.09 -8.57 -5.33
CA MET A 105 24.98 -7.31 -6.07
C MET A 105 26.33 -6.83 -6.64
N ILE A 106 27.44 -7.07 -5.93
CA ILE A 106 28.81 -6.81 -6.43
C ILE A 106 29.16 -7.80 -7.55
N ASN A 107 28.72 -9.06 -7.44
CA ASN A 107 29.04 -10.14 -8.37
C ASN A 107 27.78 -10.69 -9.10
N PRO A 108 27.10 -9.89 -9.92
CA PRO A 108 25.82 -10.26 -10.53
C PRO A 108 25.94 -11.42 -11.54
N GLY A 109 27.15 -11.77 -11.98
CA GLY A 109 27.39 -12.97 -12.79
C GLY A 109 27.03 -14.28 -12.05
N LEU A 110 27.20 -14.31 -10.73
CA LEU A 110 26.82 -15.47 -9.89
C LEU A 110 25.30 -15.63 -9.82
N LEU A 111 24.56 -14.51 -9.79
CA LEU A 111 23.09 -14.49 -9.84
C LEU A 111 22.56 -15.10 -11.15
N GLY A 112 23.15 -14.71 -12.29
CA GLY A 112 22.75 -15.25 -13.60
C GLY A 112 23.03 -16.75 -13.72
N ALA A 113 24.18 -17.21 -13.21
CA ALA A 113 24.53 -18.63 -13.17
C ALA A 113 23.58 -19.44 -12.27
N PHE A 114 23.19 -18.91 -11.12
CA PHE A 114 22.26 -19.56 -10.19
C PHE A 114 20.83 -19.64 -10.75
N LEU A 115 20.39 -18.59 -11.47
CA LEU A 115 19.04 -18.53 -12.07
C LEU A 115 18.95 -19.24 -13.43
N GLY A 116 20.07 -19.73 -13.97
CA GLY A 116 20.12 -20.42 -15.27
C GLY A 116 19.88 -19.53 -16.49
N SER A 117 19.73 -18.21 -16.30
CA SER A 117 19.54 -17.24 -17.40
C SER A 117 20.09 -15.86 -17.04
N ALA A 118 20.70 -15.19 -18.03
CA ALA A 118 21.12 -13.80 -17.89
C ALA A 118 19.93 -12.83 -17.81
N GLU A 119 18.82 -13.18 -18.46
CA GLU A 119 17.56 -12.42 -18.46
C GLU A 119 16.86 -12.41 -17.10
N GLY A 120 17.09 -13.43 -16.25
CA GLY A 120 16.57 -13.48 -14.88
C GLY A 120 17.30 -12.58 -13.88
N GLN A 121 18.43 -11.99 -14.26
CA GLN A 121 19.27 -11.20 -13.35
C GLN A 121 18.56 -9.96 -12.75
N PRO A 122 17.78 -9.14 -13.49
CA PRO A 122 17.05 -8.02 -12.92
C PRO A 122 16.02 -8.46 -11.87
N PHE A 123 15.34 -9.58 -12.11
CA PHE A 123 14.41 -10.16 -11.15
C PHE A 123 15.14 -10.64 -9.88
N GLY A 124 16.27 -11.33 -10.03
CA GLY A 124 17.09 -11.76 -8.89
C GLY A 124 17.56 -10.60 -8.01
N LYS A 125 17.97 -9.49 -8.62
CA LYS A 125 18.34 -8.26 -7.89
C LYS A 125 17.15 -7.68 -7.13
N ALA A 126 15.98 -7.61 -7.76
CA ALA A 126 14.75 -7.15 -7.11
C ALA A 126 14.39 -8.01 -5.89
N VAL A 127 14.46 -9.33 -6.00
CA VAL A 127 14.21 -10.27 -4.90
C VAL A 127 15.17 -10.03 -3.73
N LEU A 128 16.46 -9.90 -4.00
CA LEU A 128 17.45 -9.61 -2.95
C LEU A 128 17.16 -8.31 -2.21
N GLY A 129 16.78 -7.25 -2.93
CA GLY A 129 16.40 -5.98 -2.32
C GLY A 129 15.12 -6.09 -1.47
N ILE A 130 14.11 -6.83 -1.95
CA ILE A 130 12.88 -7.13 -1.18
C ILE A 130 13.20 -7.85 0.13
N ILE A 131 14.15 -8.79 0.15
CA ILE A 131 14.58 -9.47 1.38
C ILE A 131 15.09 -8.45 2.40
N VAL A 132 15.97 -7.51 2.00
CA VAL A 132 16.46 -6.45 2.90
C VAL A 132 15.31 -5.56 3.37
N TYR A 133 14.44 -5.14 2.46
CA TYR A 133 13.28 -4.30 2.78
C TYR A 133 12.31 -4.98 3.74
N SER A 134 12.11 -6.30 3.64
CA SER A 134 11.24 -7.06 4.53
C SER A 134 11.71 -6.98 6.00
N VAL A 135 13.02 -7.08 6.24
CA VAL A 135 13.60 -6.98 7.58
C VAL A 135 13.49 -5.56 8.12
N LEU A 136 13.77 -4.55 7.28
CA LEU A 136 13.64 -3.14 7.63
C LEU A 136 12.19 -2.75 7.97
N LEU A 137 11.24 -3.14 7.12
CA LEU A 137 9.82 -2.93 7.35
C LEU A 137 9.33 -3.66 8.59
N GLY A 138 9.76 -4.91 8.79
CA GLY A 138 9.47 -5.67 10.01
C GLY A 138 9.94 -4.93 11.27
N TYR A 139 11.17 -4.43 11.28
CA TYR A 139 11.70 -3.62 12.39
C TYR A 139 10.86 -2.35 12.60
N ALA A 140 10.56 -1.60 11.54
CA ALA A 140 9.78 -0.37 11.62
C ALA A 140 8.35 -0.62 12.15
N VAL A 141 7.68 -1.68 11.69
CA VAL A 141 6.32 -2.06 12.11
C VAL A 141 6.31 -2.46 13.58
N LEU A 142 7.17 -3.38 14.02
CA LEU A 142 7.21 -3.83 15.41
C LEU A 142 7.56 -2.66 16.35
N ARG A 143 8.50 -1.80 15.94
CA ARG A 143 8.87 -0.61 16.70
C ARG A 143 7.71 0.38 16.84
N THR A 144 6.94 0.57 15.77
CA THR A 144 5.76 1.43 15.76
C THR A 144 4.64 0.85 16.62
N LEU A 145 4.44 -0.46 16.56
CA LEU A 145 3.46 -1.17 17.39
C LEU A 145 3.75 -1.01 18.88
N ARG A 146 5.02 -1.15 19.31
CA ARG A 146 5.43 -0.87 20.70
C ARG A 146 5.10 0.57 21.10
N ARG A 147 5.33 1.54 20.22
CA ARG A 147 4.99 2.95 20.48
C ARG A 147 3.48 3.11 20.69
N PHE A 148 2.64 2.42 19.93
CA PHE A 148 1.19 2.47 20.12
C PHE A 148 0.74 1.91 21.46
N PHE A 149 1.34 0.82 21.94
CA PHE A 149 1.01 0.28 23.26
C PHE A 149 1.42 1.19 24.43
N ALA A 150 2.44 2.01 24.24
CA ALA A 150 2.90 2.98 25.24
C ALA A 150 2.30 4.39 25.04
N ALA A 151 1.50 4.61 24.00
CA ALA A 151 1.00 5.92 23.62
C ALA A 151 -0.24 6.32 24.41
N ASP A 152 -0.23 7.56 24.89
CA ASP A 152 -1.38 8.28 25.41
C ASP A 152 -2.36 8.63 24.27
N LEU A 153 -3.63 8.82 24.65
CA LEU A 153 -4.75 9.00 23.71
C LEU A 153 -4.51 10.06 22.60
N PRO A 154 -3.95 11.25 22.88
CA PRO A 154 -3.71 12.25 21.82
C PRO A 154 -2.72 11.76 20.77
N GLN A 155 -1.72 10.96 21.17
CA GLN A 155 -0.75 10.37 20.26
C GLN A 155 -1.41 9.28 19.40
N LEU A 156 -2.27 8.44 19.98
CA LEU A 156 -3.05 7.45 19.24
C LEU A 156 -3.96 8.11 18.19
N GLN A 157 -4.63 9.22 18.52
CA GLN A 157 -5.44 9.97 17.57
C GLN A 157 -4.62 10.53 16.41
N LYS A 158 -3.42 11.05 16.67
CA LYS A 158 -2.50 11.51 15.61
C LYS A 158 -2.06 10.35 14.72
N CYS A 159 -1.71 9.21 15.30
CA CYS A 159 -1.28 8.03 14.55
C CYS A 159 -2.42 7.47 13.69
N LEU A 160 -3.63 7.39 14.23
CA LEU A 160 -4.82 6.99 13.48
C LEU A 160 -5.12 7.97 12.34
N ALA A 161 -4.93 9.27 12.54
CA ALA A 161 -5.07 10.25 11.46
C ALA A 161 -4.02 10.03 10.34
N VAL A 162 -2.76 9.80 10.69
CA VAL A 162 -1.71 9.46 9.70
C VAL A 162 -2.07 8.18 8.94
N LEU A 163 -2.54 7.16 9.64
CA LEU A 163 -2.97 5.90 9.01
C LEU A 163 -4.12 6.11 8.05
N LEU A 164 -5.15 6.88 8.44
CA LEU A 164 -6.28 7.19 7.56
C LEU A 164 -5.83 7.99 6.32
N TYR A 165 -4.90 8.93 6.46
CA TYR A 165 -4.32 9.63 5.32
C TYR A 165 -3.58 8.67 4.37
N ALA A 166 -2.75 7.78 4.91
CA ALA A 166 -2.02 6.77 4.13
C ALA A 166 -2.99 5.82 3.41
N LEU A 167 -4.02 5.35 4.10
CA LEU A 167 -5.07 4.51 3.52
C LEU A 167 -5.84 5.25 2.43
N SER A 168 -6.15 6.54 2.59
CA SER A 168 -6.79 7.33 1.51
C SER A 168 -5.93 7.36 0.25
N VAL A 169 -4.61 7.55 0.37
CA VAL A 169 -3.71 7.50 -0.78
C VAL A 169 -3.69 6.10 -1.38
N LEU A 170 -3.58 5.06 -0.56
CA LEU A 170 -3.60 3.67 -1.01
C LEU A 170 -4.88 3.32 -1.79
N PHE A 171 -6.05 3.74 -1.31
CA PHE A 171 -7.32 3.50 -1.99
C PHE A 171 -7.42 4.26 -3.32
N VAL A 172 -6.86 5.47 -3.40
CA VAL A 172 -6.74 6.19 -4.69
C VAL A 172 -5.84 5.42 -5.65
N CYS A 173 -4.69 4.94 -5.17
CA CYS A 173 -3.78 4.14 -5.98
C CYS A 173 -4.41 2.81 -6.43
N ALA A 174 -5.23 2.17 -5.60
CA ALA A 174 -5.98 0.98 -6.00
C ALA A 174 -7.02 1.31 -7.07
N ALA A 175 -7.85 2.34 -6.85
CA ALA A 175 -8.90 2.71 -7.78
C ALA A 175 -8.37 3.13 -9.16
N PHE A 176 -7.33 3.97 -9.20
CA PHE A 176 -6.85 4.61 -10.43
C PHE A 176 -5.52 4.02 -10.94
N GLY A 177 -4.86 3.19 -10.15
CA GLY A 177 -3.66 2.47 -10.54
C GLY A 177 -4.01 1.02 -10.91
N THR A 178 -4.35 0.19 -9.92
CA THR A 178 -4.56 -1.25 -10.16
C THR A 178 -5.79 -1.52 -11.00
N CYS A 179 -6.98 -1.02 -10.61
CA CYS A 179 -8.21 -1.29 -11.37
C CYS A 179 -8.17 -0.68 -12.78
N PHE A 180 -7.53 0.49 -12.93
CA PHE A 180 -7.39 1.11 -14.25
C PHE A 180 -6.35 0.38 -15.11
N GLY A 181 -5.26 -0.10 -14.54
CA GLY A 181 -4.28 -0.95 -15.22
C GLY A 181 -4.94 -2.23 -15.74
N GLU A 182 -5.72 -2.91 -14.90
CA GLU A 182 -6.49 -4.10 -15.28
C GLU A 182 -7.44 -3.82 -16.45
N LEU A 183 -8.09 -2.65 -16.49
CA LEU A 183 -8.91 -2.23 -17.62
C LEU A 183 -8.08 -2.08 -18.90
N VAL A 184 -6.94 -1.41 -18.83
CA VAL A 184 -6.04 -1.20 -19.97
C VAL A 184 -5.53 -2.54 -20.51
N ASP A 185 -5.09 -3.43 -19.63
CA ASP A 185 -4.62 -4.77 -19.98
C ASP A 185 -5.74 -5.61 -20.60
N SER A 186 -6.94 -5.56 -20.02
CA SER A 186 -8.11 -6.29 -20.54
C SER A 186 -8.53 -5.77 -21.92
N ILE A 187 -8.45 -4.46 -22.17
CA ILE A 187 -8.71 -3.86 -23.48
C ILE A 187 -7.66 -4.35 -24.50
N ALA A 188 -6.38 -4.33 -24.13
CA ALA A 188 -5.29 -4.78 -25.00
C ALA A 188 -5.44 -6.27 -25.35
N ALA A 189 -5.68 -7.12 -24.35
CA ALA A 189 -5.89 -8.56 -24.53
C ALA A 189 -7.11 -8.87 -25.41
N LEU A 190 -8.24 -8.17 -25.19
CA LEU A 190 -9.44 -8.34 -26.01
C LEU A 190 -9.19 -7.94 -27.46
N ARG A 191 -8.45 -6.86 -27.70
CA ARG A 191 -8.10 -6.39 -29.04
C ARG A 191 -7.20 -7.40 -29.77
N GLU A 192 -6.15 -7.86 -29.11
CA GLU A 192 -5.19 -8.83 -29.68
C GLU A 192 -5.85 -10.18 -29.98
N GLY A 193 -6.73 -10.65 -29.08
CA GLY A 193 -7.44 -11.92 -29.26
C GLY A 193 -8.49 -11.93 -30.37
N ASN A 194 -8.86 -10.76 -30.93
CA ASN A 194 -9.94 -10.63 -31.93
C ASN A 194 -9.50 -9.92 -33.22
N VAL A 195 -8.19 -9.86 -33.49
CA VAL A 195 -7.66 -9.31 -34.76
C VAL A 195 -8.27 -10.07 -35.94
N GLY A 196 -8.96 -9.34 -36.84
CA GLY A 196 -9.64 -9.91 -38.01
C GLY A 196 -11.11 -10.27 -37.79
N ASN A 197 -11.65 -10.17 -36.57
CA ASN A 197 -13.08 -10.33 -36.27
C ASN A 197 -13.55 -9.25 -35.27
N GLU A 198 -13.62 -8.01 -35.74
CA GLU A 198 -13.91 -6.85 -34.88
C GLU A 198 -15.41 -6.64 -34.60
N GLN A 199 -16.27 -7.49 -35.16
CA GLN A 199 -17.73 -7.36 -35.01
C GLN A 199 -18.15 -7.70 -33.58
N GLY A 200 -18.81 -6.76 -32.90
CA GLY A 200 -19.33 -6.96 -31.54
C GLY A 200 -18.39 -6.58 -30.39
N LEU A 201 -17.17 -6.08 -30.69
CA LEU A 201 -16.21 -5.64 -29.67
C LEU A 201 -16.73 -4.48 -28.79
N ALA A 202 -17.55 -3.59 -29.34
CA ALA A 202 -18.08 -2.43 -28.61
C ALA A 202 -18.85 -2.81 -27.34
N LEU A 203 -19.60 -3.92 -27.37
CA LEU A 203 -20.32 -4.41 -26.20
C LEU A 203 -19.34 -4.90 -25.14
N SER A 204 -18.35 -5.70 -25.53
CA SER A 204 -17.34 -6.23 -24.62
C SER A 204 -16.51 -5.11 -23.99
N TYR A 205 -16.08 -4.10 -24.75
CA TYR A 205 -15.41 -2.91 -24.21
C TYR A 205 -16.28 -2.15 -23.20
N THR A 206 -17.59 -2.04 -23.47
CA THR A 206 -18.54 -1.39 -22.53
C THR A 206 -18.59 -2.15 -21.20
N PHE A 207 -18.61 -3.48 -21.25
CA PHE A 207 -18.59 -4.32 -20.05
C PHE A 207 -17.28 -4.22 -19.28
N LEU A 208 -16.14 -4.09 -19.97
CA LEU A 208 -14.85 -3.83 -19.31
C LEU A 208 -14.86 -2.50 -18.55
N VAL A 209 -15.37 -1.42 -19.15
CA VAL A 209 -15.48 -0.12 -18.48
C VAL A 209 -16.45 -0.16 -17.30
N LEU A 210 -17.60 -0.83 -17.46
CA LEU A 210 -18.55 -1.02 -16.36
C LEU A 210 -17.95 -1.82 -15.21
N ARG A 211 -17.13 -2.84 -15.52
CA ARG A 211 -16.41 -3.63 -14.53
C ARG A 211 -15.43 -2.75 -13.74
N TYR A 212 -14.61 -1.97 -14.44
CA TYR A 212 -13.71 -1.01 -13.81
C TYR A 212 -14.44 -0.07 -12.84
N ILE A 213 -15.60 0.47 -13.24
CA ILE A 213 -16.40 1.33 -12.37
C ILE A 213 -16.88 0.56 -11.13
N ALA A 214 -17.34 -0.69 -11.30
CA ALA A 214 -17.78 -1.52 -10.19
C ALA A 214 -16.64 -1.86 -9.20
N ASP A 215 -15.43 -2.10 -9.70
CA ASP A 215 -14.26 -2.46 -8.91
C ASP A 215 -13.61 -1.24 -8.23
N ALA A 216 -13.60 -0.08 -8.90
CA ALA A 216 -13.05 1.16 -8.35
C ALA A 216 -13.96 1.81 -7.30
N LEU A 217 -15.29 1.63 -7.40
CA LEU A 217 -16.27 2.28 -6.53
C LEU A 217 -16.05 2.04 -5.02
N PRO A 218 -15.84 0.80 -4.52
CA PRO A 218 -15.53 0.53 -3.12
C PRO A 218 -14.35 1.37 -2.60
N TYR A 219 -13.28 1.50 -3.38
CA TYR A 219 -12.11 2.28 -2.99
C TYR A 219 -12.40 3.78 -2.93
N VAL A 220 -13.14 4.33 -3.90
CA VAL A 220 -13.58 5.73 -3.87
C VAL A 220 -14.45 6.00 -2.63
N LEU A 221 -15.36 5.08 -2.30
CA LEU A 221 -16.19 5.20 -1.10
C LEU A 221 -15.36 5.09 0.18
N ASN A 222 -14.32 4.25 0.23
CA ASN A 222 -13.42 4.18 1.36
C ASN A 222 -12.67 5.50 1.60
N VAL A 223 -12.27 6.20 0.54
CA VAL A 223 -11.67 7.53 0.66
C VAL A 223 -12.64 8.50 1.34
N LEU A 224 -13.92 8.51 0.95
CA LEU A 224 -14.94 9.34 1.60
C LEU A 224 -15.14 8.95 3.07
N VAL A 225 -15.18 7.65 3.37
CA VAL A 225 -15.26 7.12 4.74
C VAL A 225 -14.05 7.55 5.58
N ALA A 226 -12.83 7.45 5.03
CA ALA A 226 -11.61 7.87 5.69
C ALA A 226 -11.60 9.39 5.97
N CYS A 227 -12.03 10.21 5.00
CA CYS A 227 -12.19 11.66 5.17
C CYS A 227 -13.20 12.01 6.27
N ALA A 228 -14.33 11.29 6.33
CA ALA A 228 -15.33 11.46 7.38
C ALA A 228 -14.80 11.00 8.75
N ALA A 229 -14.01 9.92 8.81
CA ALA A 229 -13.35 9.45 10.02
C ALA A 229 -12.30 10.45 10.53
N LEU A 230 -11.50 11.06 9.64
CA LEU A 230 -10.58 12.14 9.98
C LEU A 230 -11.30 13.36 10.57
N THR A 231 -12.50 13.67 10.06
CA THR A 231 -13.34 14.75 10.59
C THR A 231 -13.80 14.42 12.00
N LEU A 232 -14.28 13.20 12.24
CA LEU A 232 -14.66 12.73 13.58
C LEU A 232 -13.48 12.79 14.57
N LEU A 233 -12.29 12.35 14.16
CA LEU A 233 -11.09 12.42 15.01
C LEU A 233 -10.72 13.85 15.40
N ARG A 234 -10.92 14.80 14.48
CA ARG A 234 -10.68 16.21 14.76
C ARG A 234 -11.69 16.78 15.76
N GLU A 235 -12.96 16.43 15.64
CA GLU A 235 -13.97 16.86 16.62
C GLU A 235 -13.69 16.27 18.02
N GLN A 236 -13.25 15.01 18.07
CA GLN A 236 -12.90 14.36 19.34
C GLN A 236 -11.66 14.93 20.00
N SER A 237 -10.68 15.40 19.22
CA SER A 237 -9.46 15.98 19.79
C SER A 237 -9.69 17.39 20.37
N LEU A 238 -10.74 18.09 19.91
CA LEU A 238 -11.20 19.34 20.53
C LEU A 238 -12.01 19.04 21.80
N SER A 239 -12.99 18.15 21.70
CA SER A 239 -13.89 17.83 22.81
C SER A 239 -14.54 16.47 22.57
N ARG A 240 -14.10 15.45 23.32
CA ARG A 240 -14.50 14.05 23.13
C ARG A 240 -16.02 13.81 23.11
N TYR A 241 -16.77 14.53 23.93
CA TYR A 241 -18.21 14.34 24.12
C TYR A 241 -19.05 15.49 23.57
N SER A 242 -18.51 16.38 22.72
CA SER A 242 -19.34 17.45 22.15
C SER A 242 -20.45 16.92 21.24
N GLU A 243 -21.50 17.72 21.06
CA GLU A 243 -22.55 17.42 20.09
C GLU A 243 -22.00 17.34 18.66
N ALA A 244 -20.98 18.14 18.33
CA ALA A 244 -20.30 18.10 17.04
C ALA A 244 -19.63 16.74 16.77
N ALA A 245 -18.95 16.16 17.78
CA ALA A 245 -18.37 14.83 17.67
C ALA A 245 -19.44 13.73 17.46
N VAL A 246 -20.59 13.83 18.12
CA VAL A 246 -21.72 12.91 17.91
C VAL A 246 -22.31 13.05 16.51
N ALA A 247 -22.54 14.28 16.07
CA ALA A 247 -23.07 14.55 14.74
C ALA A 247 -22.12 14.00 13.65
N ALA A 248 -20.81 14.17 13.83
CA ALA A 248 -19.79 13.58 12.96
C ALA A 248 -19.84 12.04 12.98
N ALA A 249 -19.96 11.41 14.16
CA ALA A 249 -20.07 9.95 14.27
C ALA A 249 -21.33 9.40 13.60
N LYS A 250 -22.48 10.08 13.75
CA LYS A 250 -23.74 9.71 13.09
C LYS A 250 -23.66 9.87 11.56
N ARG A 251 -22.99 10.91 11.07
CA ARG A 251 -22.73 11.08 9.62
C ARG A 251 -21.82 9.97 9.10
N LEU A 252 -20.73 9.66 9.81
CA LEU A 252 -19.79 8.61 9.46
C LEU A 252 -20.48 7.23 9.41
N SER A 253 -21.27 6.88 10.41
CA SER A 253 -22.00 5.62 10.46
C SER A 253 -22.97 5.45 9.28
N ARG A 254 -23.74 6.50 8.96
CA ARG A 254 -24.64 6.49 7.79
C ARG A 254 -23.87 6.35 6.47
N LEU A 255 -22.73 7.04 6.36
CA LEU A 255 -21.87 6.95 5.18
C LEU A 255 -21.33 5.53 5.01
N CYS A 256 -20.85 4.90 6.09
CA CYS A 256 -20.34 3.52 6.06
C CYS A 256 -21.43 2.53 5.62
N GLY A 257 -22.65 2.63 6.18
CA GLY A 257 -23.76 1.77 5.77
C GLY A 257 -24.14 1.93 4.30
N ARG A 258 -24.18 3.18 3.81
CA ARG A 258 -24.40 3.48 2.38
C ARG A 258 -23.27 2.96 1.49
N ALA A 259 -22.03 3.09 1.93
CA ALA A 259 -20.86 2.66 1.18
C ALA A 259 -20.85 1.14 0.98
N LEU A 260 -21.09 0.38 2.06
CA LEU A 260 -21.20 -1.08 2.00
C LEU A 260 -22.35 -1.52 1.09
N ALA A 261 -23.54 -0.95 1.27
CA ALA A 261 -24.70 -1.28 0.46
C ALA A 261 -24.47 -0.94 -1.02
N ALA A 262 -23.93 0.24 -1.34
CA ALA A 262 -23.64 0.65 -2.70
C ALA A 262 -22.62 -0.27 -3.38
N GLY A 263 -21.51 -0.60 -2.69
CA GLY A 263 -20.48 -1.49 -3.24
C GLY A 263 -21.02 -2.90 -3.54
N MET A 264 -21.85 -3.45 -2.64
CA MET A 264 -22.50 -4.75 -2.86
C MET A 264 -23.53 -4.70 -3.99
N LEU A 265 -24.43 -3.71 -3.99
CA LEU A 265 -25.49 -3.59 -4.98
C LEU A 265 -24.95 -3.37 -6.39
N VAL A 266 -23.89 -2.58 -6.55
CA VAL A 266 -23.27 -2.36 -7.86
C VAL A 266 -22.62 -3.64 -8.40
N ASN A 267 -21.94 -4.41 -7.54
CA ASN A 267 -21.40 -5.72 -7.93
C ASN A 267 -22.50 -6.71 -8.34
N ILE A 268 -23.58 -6.79 -7.54
CA ILE A 268 -24.74 -7.63 -7.87
C ILE A 268 -25.36 -7.19 -9.19
N ALA A 269 -25.59 -5.89 -9.37
CA ALA A 269 -26.16 -5.34 -10.59
C ALA A 269 -25.29 -5.61 -11.82
N PHE A 270 -23.97 -5.46 -11.69
CA PHE A 270 -23.01 -5.78 -12.74
C PHE A 270 -23.06 -7.27 -13.11
N ASN A 271 -23.01 -8.17 -12.13
CA ASN A 271 -23.05 -9.62 -12.38
C ASN A 271 -24.37 -10.05 -13.04
N LEU A 272 -25.51 -9.50 -12.60
CA LEU A 272 -26.81 -9.77 -13.23
C LEU A 272 -26.87 -9.22 -14.65
N LEU A 273 -26.32 -8.03 -14.89
CA LEU A 273 -26.23 -7.46 -16.23
C LEU A 273 -25.33 -8.32 -17.13
N GLN A 274 -24.19 -8.79 -16.63
CA GLN A 274 -23.28 -9.67 -17.37
C GLN A 274 -23.94 -11.00 -17.74
N LEU A 275 -24.75 -11.56 -16.83
CA LEU A 275 -25.52 -12.78 -17.09
C LEU A 275 -26.52 -12.63 -18.25
N ILE A 276 -27.19 -11.48 -18.35
CA ILE A 276 -28.15 -11.21 -19.43
C ILE A 276 -27.46 -11.14 -20.80
N PHE A 277 -26.27 -10.55 -20.86
CA PHE A 277 -25.53 -10.34 -22.10
C PHE A 277 -24.50 -11.41 -22.41
N LEU A 278 -24.37 -12.43 -21.55
CA LEU A 278 -23.40 -13.52 -21.64
C LEU A 278 -23.24 -14.12 -23.05
N PRO A 279 -24.31 -14.41 -23.82
CA PRO A 279 -24.17 -15.01 -25.15
C PRO A 279 -23.52 -14.10 -26.20
N ARG A 280 -23.37 -12.81 -25.89
CA ARG A 280 -22.83 -11.78 -26.78
C ARG A 280 -21.48 -11.22 -26.32
N LEU A 281 -20.95 -11.71 -25.19
CA LEU A 281 -19.68 -11.26 -24.64
C LEU A 281 -18.55 -12.15 -25.16
N LEU A 282 -17.47 -11.51 -25.61
CA LEU A 282 -16.27 -12.19 -26.12
C LEU A 282 -15.27 -12.54 -25.02
N THR A 283 -15.38 -11.89 -23.86
CA THR A 283 -14.60 -12.15 -22.65
C THR A 283 -15.51 -12.14 -21.43
N VAL A 284 -15.33 -13.11 -20.55
CA VAL A 284 -16.11 -13.25 -19.31
C VAL A 284 -15.16 -13.61 -18.18
N ASP A 285 -14.82 -12.63 -17.36
CA ASP A 285 -14.14 -12.85 -16.09
C ASP A 285 -15.19 -12.89 -14.98
N ALA A 286 -15.80 -14.06 -14.80
CA ALA A 286 -16.75 -14.31 -13.72
C ALA A 286 -16.00 -14.59 -12.41
N VAL A 287 -15.16 -13.66 -11.95
CA VAL A 287 -14.58 -13.73 -10.62
C VAL A 287 -15.42 -12.85 -9.69
N ALA A 288 -16.15 -13.50 -8.78
CA ALA A 288 -16.88 -12.85 -7.70
C ALA A 288 -15.89 -12.34 -6.63
N GLU A 289 -15.04 -11.39 -7.00
CA GLU A 289 -14.18 -10.68 -6.06
C GLU A 289 -15.02 -9.70 -5.26
N LEU A 290 -15.59 -10.21 -4.16
CA LEU A 290 -16.05 -9.32 -3.11
C LEU A 290 -14.82 -8.55 -2.61
N PRO A 291 -14.85 -7.21 -2.56
CA PRO A 291 -13.73 -6.41 -2.09
C PRO A 291 -13.65 -6.51 -0.56
N LEU A 292 -13.26 -7.68 -0.05
CA LEU A 292 -13.32 -8.07 1.36
C LEU A 292 -12.50 -7.11 2.23
N LEU A 293 -11.33 -6.68 1.74
CA LEU A 293 -10.49 -5.70 2.43
C LEU A 293 -11.18 -4.33 2.53
N SER A 294 -11.85 -3.90 1.46
CA SER A 294 -12.64 -2.67 1.44
C SER A 294 -13.81 -2.74 2.43
N ALA A 295 -14.56 -3.85 2.40
CA ALA A 295 -15.68 -4.07 3.29
C ALA A 295 -15.23 -4.13 4.76
N ALA A 296 -14.13 -4.84 5.05
CA ALA A 296 -13.55 -4.93 6.39
C ALA A 296 -13.12 -3.56 6.93
N PHE A 297 -12.50 -2.72 6.10
CA PHE A 297 -12.19 -1.34 6.48
C PHE A 297 -13.45 -0.55 6.86
N VAL A 298 -14.46 -0.52 6.00
CA VAL A 298 -15.69 0.25 6.25
C VAL A 298 -16.45 -0.29 7.46
N LEU A 299 -16.51 -1.61 7.64
CA LEU A 299 -17.12 -2.25 8.82
C LEU A 299 -16.36 -1.87 10.11
N SER A 300 -15.03 -1.87 10.08
CA SER A 300 -14.22 -1.46 11.23
C SER A 300 -14.49 -0.01 11.64
N VAL A 301 -14.55 0.88 10.65
CA VAL A 301 -14.87 2.30 10.88
C VAL A 301 -16.31 2.48 11.37
N LEU A 302 -17.27 1.71 10.84
CA LEU A 302 -18.66 1.71 11.29
C LEU A 302 -18.75 1.30 12.76
N LEU A 303 -18.16 0.16 13.13
CA LEU A 303 -18.16 -0.35 14.51
C LEU A 303 -17.52 0.65 15.47
N LEU A 304 -16.37 1.21 15.09
CA LEU A 304 -15.69 2.24 15.88
C LEU A 304 -16.59 3.48 16.09
N SER A 305 -17.26 3.94 15.03
CA SER A 305 -18.17 5.09 15.11
C SER A 305 -19.37 4.85 16.03
N GLN A 306 -19.91 3.62 16.05
CA GLN A 306 -21.00 3.25 16.95
C GLN A 306 -20.52 3.12 18.39
N TYR A 307 -19.35 2.52 18.61
CA TYR A 307 -18.74 2.41 19.94
C TYR A 307 -18.50 3.80 20.57
N ILE A 308 -17.97 4.75 19.80
CA ILE A 308 -17.79 6.14 20.24
C ILE A 308 -19.13 6.76 20.68
N ARG A 309 -20.19 6.52 19.92
CA ARG A 309 -21.52 7.05 20.22
C ARG A 309 -22.09 6.46 21.50
N GLU A 310 -21.94 5.15 21.69
CA GLU A 310 -22.41 4.47 22.90
C GLU A 310 -21.66 4.94 24.14
N ASN A 311 -20.33 5.12 24.04
CA ASN A 311 -19.53 5.68 25.13
C ASN A 311 -19.96 7.08 25.56
N LYS A 312 -20.44 7.91 24.62
CA LYS A 312 -21.01 9.21 25.01
C LYS A 312 -22.35 9.01 25.72
N ARG A 313 -23.24 8.20 25.16
CA ARG A 313 -24.55 7.94 25.75
C ARG A 313 -24.43 7.47 27.21
N LEU A 314 -23.52 6.53 27.48
CA LEU A 314 -23.24 6.05 28.83
C LEU A 314 -22.71 7.16 29.75
N LYS A 315 -21.92 8.10 29.21
CA LYS A 315 -21.42 9.26 29.96
C LYS A 315 -22.56 10.24 30.29
N ASP A 316 -23.41 10.55 29.32
CA ASP A 316 -24.56 11.44 29.50
C ASP A 316 -25.57 10.84 30.49
N GLU A 317 -25.83 9.52 30.41
CA GLU A 317 -26.66 8.79 31.39
C GLU A 317 -26.03 8.88 32.79
N ASN A 318 -24.74 8.57 32.94
CA ASN A 318 -24.06 8.67 34.23
C ASN A 318 -24.07 10.08 34.84
N ASP A 319 -23.90 11.12 34.01
CA ASP A 319 -23.92 12.51 34.47
C ASP A 319 -25.34 13.01 34.80
N SER A 320 -26.39 12.28 34.40
CA SER A 320 -27.77 12.57 34.81
C SER A 320 -28.16 11.97 36.17
N PHE A 321 -27.36 11.04 36.70
CA PHE A 321 -27.58 10.40 38.01
C PHE A 321 -26.81 11.07 39.16
N ILE A 322 -25.83 11.93 38.85
CA ILE A 322 -25.02 12.70 39.82
C ILE A 322 -25.59 14.12 39.93
#